data_AF-A0A4R8T7L3-F1
#
_entry.id   AF-A0A4R8T7L3-F1
#
_cell.length_a   1.000
_cell.length_b   1.000
_cell.length_c   1.000
_cell.angle_alpha   90.00
_cell.angle_beta   90.00
_cell.angle_gamma   90.00
#
_symmetry.space_group_name_H-M   'P 1'
#
loop_
_entity.id
_entity.type
_entity.pdbx_description
1 polymer ?
#
loop_
_entity_poly.entity_id
_entity_poly.type
_entity_poly.pdbx_seq_one_letter_code
_entity_poly.pdbx_strand_id
1 'polypeptide(L)'
;MQLSVQVDVGDTFRSNWLVDPSTGSYTASIPSPTGIPVDPALTAHGVDQAKELGAHLLTVDPPIDAVYSSPYYRCLQTITPFVSLKEDQLKSLREKHVGPSSDATTIRPEHGLCEWYGAAPFEHPTPASPDVLKPMFAHFDETYRSRVVPSRNGETIAQLHDRVAAAVEAIIAQCDAQGKRAVVLCSHAAAIIALGRVLTGVMPESIDAEDFRAFTR
;
A
#
# COMPACT_ATOMS: atom_id res chain seq x y z
N MET A 1 -8.72 13.40 -11.15
CA MET A 1 -7.87 12.99 -10.02
C MET A 1 -6.52 12.53 -10.57
N GLN A 2 -5.40 12.92 -9.95
CA GLN A 2 -4.07 12.41 -10.23
C GLN A 2 -3.73 11.30 -9.24
N LEU A 3 -3.41 10.12 -9.77
CA LEU A 3 -2.98 8.96 -8.97
C LEU A 3 -1.46 8.85 -9.03
N SER A 4 -0.82 9.00 -7.87
CA SER A 4 0.59 8.65 -7.71
C SER A 4 0.65 7.25 -7.10
N VAL A 5 1.19 6.30 -7.85
CA VAL A 5 1.29 4.90 -7.44
C VAL A 5 2.71 4.61 -6.97
N GLN A 6 2.85 4.00 -5.80
CA GLN A 6 4.15 3.70 -5.20
C GLN A 6 4.22 2.26 -4.72
N VAL A 7 5.33 1.63 -5.07
CA VAL A 7 5.70 0.30 -4.62
C VAL A 7 6.28 0.44 -3.23
N ASP A 8 5.90 -0.47 -2.36
CA ASP A 8 6.73 -0.82 -1.22
C ASP A 8 8.17 -1.02 -1.73
N VAL A 9 9.05 -0.17 -1.25
CA VAL A 9 10.47 -0.13 -1.62
C VAL A 9 11.18 -1.47 -1.29
N GLY A 10 10.51 -2.38 -0.59
CA GLY A 10 11.00 -3.67 -0.15
C GLY A 10 11.13 -4.80 -1.19
N ASP A 11 10.57 -4.76 -2.41
CA ASP A 11 10.65 -5.94 -3.30
C ASP A 11 12.10 -6.40 -3.62
N THR A 12 13.09 -5.51 -3.49
CA THR A 12 14.52 -5.83 -3.72
C THR A 12 15.31 -6.11 -2.43
N PHE A 13 14.78 -5.81 -1.23
CA PHE A 13 15.51 -5.89 0.04
C PHE A 13 14.61 -6.33 1.20
N ARG A 14 14.22 -7.61 1.23
CA ARG A 14 13.37 -8.24 2.27
C ARG A 14 14.10 -9.35 3.03
N SER A 15 13.65 -9.57 4.26
CA SER A 15 13.83 -10.85 4.95
C SER A 15 12.92 -11.90 4.28
N ASN A 16 13.49 -12.99 3.77
CA ASN A 16 12.73 -14.02 3.06
C ASN A 16 11.83 -14.85 3.99
N TRP A 17 10.73 -15.37 3.43
CA TRP A 17 9.86 -16.38 4.06
C TRP A 17 9.76 -17.63 3.20
N LEU A 18 9.40 -18.75 3.83
CA LEU A 18 9.17 -20.04 3.20
C LEU A 18 7.72 -20.47 3.42
N VAL A 19 7.16 -21.15 2.42
CA VAL A 19 5.84 -21.79 2.51
C VAL A 19 5.98 -23.29 2.30
N ASP A 20 5.39 -24.08 3.19
CA ASP A 20 5.18 -25.50 2.95
C ASP A 20 3.93 -25.68 2.07
N PRO A 21 4.06 -26.16 0.82
CA PRO A 21 2.94 -26.27 -0.11
C PRO A 21 1.92 -27.34 0.30
N SER A 22 2.26 -28.26 1.20
CA SER A 22 1.36 -29.31 1.67
C SER A 22 0.48 -28.86 2.84
N THR A 23 1.00 -27.98 3.69
CA THR A 23 0.31 -27.53 4.91
C THR A 23 -0.16 -26.07 4.82
N GLY A 24 0.39 -25.28 3.89
CA GLY A 24 0.20 -23.84 3.84
C GLY A 24 0.93 -23.10 4.97
N SER A 25 1.84 -23.76 5.69
CA SER A 25 2.54 -23.15 6.82
C SER A 25 3.62 -22.19 6.33
N TYR A 26 3.55 -20.95 6.80
CA TYR A 26 4.55 -19.92 6.52
C TYR A 26 5.56 -19.82 7.66
N THR A 27 6.84 -19.68 7.31
CA THR A 27 7.92 -19.48 8.29
C THR A 27 8.88 -18.40 7.82
N ALA A 28 9.45 -17.66 8.76
CA ALA A 28 10.47 -16.65 8.51
C ALA A 28 11.59 -16.82 9.53
N SER A 29 12.84 -16.65 9.09
CA SER A 29 14.01 -16.73 9.97
C SER A 29 14.14 -15.49 10.87
N ILE A 30 13.59 -14.36 10.42
CA ILE A 30 13.54 -13.11 11.17
C ILE A 30 12.07 -12.86 11.55
N PRO A 31 11.75 -12.74 12.85
CA PRO A 31 10.41 -12.42 13.30
C PRO A 31 9.93 -11.08 12.73
N SER A 32 8.70 -11.04 12.25
CA SER A 32 8.05 -9.79 11.85
C SER A 32 7.52 -9.03 13.07
N PRO A 33 7.41 -7.70 12.99
CA PRO A 33 6.81 -6.89 14.06
C PRO A 33 5.38 -7.30 14.40
N THR A 34 4.63 -7.78 13.40
CA THR A 34 3.24 -8.23 13.56
C THR A 34 3.11 -9.70 13.98
N GLY A 35 4.22 -10.45 14.03
CA GLY A 35 4.25 -11.89 14.25
C GLY A 35 3.80 -12.73 13.05
N ILE A 36 3.35 -12.10 11.96
CA ILE A 36 2.95 -12.77 10.71
C ILE A 36 4.19 -12.99 9.83
N PRO A 37 4.58 -14.23 9.50
CA PRO A 37 5.86 -14.51 8.84
C PRO A 37 6.08 -13.79 7.50
N VAL A 38 5.00 -13.55 6.73
CA VAL A 38 5.02 -12.89 5.42
C VAL A 38 4.87 -11.37 5.48
N ASP A 39 4.97 -10.79 6.68
CA ASP A 39 4.82 -9.37 6.92
C ASP A 39 6.09 -8.73 7.51
N PRO A 40 7.27 -8.90 6.86
CA PRO A 40 8.52 -8.39 7.40
C PRO A 40 8.55 -6.86 7.40
N ALA A 41 9.38 -6.30 8.28
CA ALA A 41 9.76 -4.89 8.21
C ALA A 41 10.67 -4.61 7.01
N LEU A 42 10.76 -3.32 6.63
CA LEU A 42 11.77 -2.83 5.70
C LEU A 42 13.18 -3.04 6.26
N THR A 43 14.14 -3.26 5.38
CA THR A 43 15.56 -3.17 5.72
C THR A 43 15.97 -1.73 6.05
N ALA A 44 17.15 -1.54 6.64
CA ALA A 44 17.68 -0.20 6.93
C ALA A 44 17.72 0.69 5.67
N HIS A 45 18.15 0.14 4.53
CA HIS A 45 18.16 0.85 3.26
C HIS A 45 16.74 1.19 2.78
N GLY A 46 15.80 0.23 2.87
CA GLY A 46 14.40 0.49 2.53
C GLY A 46 13.75 1.58 3.39
N VAL A 47 14.14 1.69 4.66
CA VAL A 47 13.71 2.79 5.54
C VAL A 47 14.26 4.14 5.06
N ASP A 48 15.50 4.20 4.60
CA ASP A 48 16.07 5.45 4.06
C ASP A 48 15.39 5.86 2.75
N GLN A 49 15.14 4.90 1.84
CA GLN A 49 14.36 5.16 0.63
C GLN A 49 12.94 5.64 0.94
N ALA A 50 12.27 5.11 1.98
CA ALA A 50 10.96 5.58 2.42
C ALA A 50 10.99 7.03 2.91
N LYS A 51 12.07 7.48 3.57
CA LYS A 51 12.24 8.88 3.98
C LYS A 51 12.42 9.80 2.76
N GLU A 52 13.24 9.41 1.80
CA GLU A 52 13.45 10.15 0.55
C GLU A 52 12.14 10.27 -0.23
N LEU A 53 11.39 9.17 -0.32
CA LEU A 53 10.07 9.12 -0.92
C LEU A 53 9.09 10.08 -0.24
N GLY A 54 9.07 10.08 1.09
CA GLY A 54 8.21 10.96 1.86
C GLY A 54 8.53 12.44 1.66
N ALA A 55 9.81 12.79 1.60
CA ALA A 55 10.23 14.16 1.29
C ALA A 55 9.85 14.57 -0.14
N HIS A 56 9.98 13.66 -1.12
CA HIS A 56 9.58 13.92 -2.51
C HIS A 56 8.06 14.11 -2.64
N LEU A 57 7.26 13.29 -1.97
CA LEU A 57 5.79 13.40 -2.01
C LEU A 57 5.26 14.74 -1.48
N LEU A 58 6.01 15.45 -0.64
CA LEU A 58 5.61 16.80 -0.20
C LEU A 58 5.75 17.86 -1.29
N THR A 59 6.50 17.60 -2.35
CA THR A 59 6.81 18.59 -3.40
C THR A 59 6.00 18.41 -4.67
N VAL A 60 5.20 17.35 -4.77
CA VAL A 60 4.37 17.08 -5.95
C VAL A 60 3.24 18.09 -6.10
N ASP A 61 2.91 18.42 -7.35
CA ASP A 61 1.80 19.30 -7.73
C ASP A 61 0.86 18.53 -8.68
N PRO A 62 -0.46 18.46 -8.39
CA PRO A 62 -1.13 18.99 -7.21
C PRO A 62 -0.72 18.26 -5.92
N PRO A 63 -0.82 18.92 -4.76
CA PRO A 63 -0.46 18.31 -3.48
C PRO A 63 -1.35 17.11 -3.18
N ILE A 64 -0.78 16.07 -2.57
CA ILE A 64 -1.53 14.87 -2.17
C ILE A 64 -2.60 15.24 -1.13
N ASP A 65 -3.84 14.84 -1.41
CA ASP A 65 -5.03 15.10 -0.59
C ASP A 65 -5.47 13.90 0.25
N ALA A 66 -5.11 12.68 -0.16
CA ALA A 66 -5.44 11.45 0.55
C ALA A 66 -4.38 10.35 0.34
N VAL A 67 -4.23 9.50 1.35
CA VAL A 67 -3.29 8.38 1.39
C VAL A 67 -4.05 7.08 1.58
N TYR A 68 -3.79 6.11 0.71
CA TYR A 68 -4.25 4.73 0.84
C TYR A 68 -3.03 3.81 0.79
N SER A 69 -3.02 2.80 1.65
CA SER A 69 -1.92 1.84 1.72
C SER A 69 -2.45 0.45 1.93
N SER A 70 -1.79 -0.56 1.38
CA SER A 70 -1.94 -1.92 1.88
C SER A 70 -1.68 -1.95 3.39
N PRO A 71 -2.43 -2.73 4.19
CA PRO A 71 -2.24 -2.81 5.63
C PRO A 71 -1.05 -3.69 6.06
N TYR A 72 -0.32 -4.32 5.12
CA TYR A 72 0.94 -4.98 5.46
C TYR A 72 1.92 -3.97 6.06
N TYR A 73 2.63 -4.38 7.10
CA TYR A 73 3.55 -3.57 7.90
C TYR A 73 4.54 -2.79 7.03
N ARG A 74 5.13 -3.46 6.02
CA ARG A 74 6.08 -2.83 5.09
C ARG A 74 5.50 -1.64 4.33
N CYS A 75 4.29 -1.76 3.78
CA CYS A 75 3.65 -0.65 3.07
C CYS A 75 3.32 0.51 4.02
N LEU A 76 2.83 0.21 5.23
CA LEU A 76 2.57 1.22 6.26
C LEU A 76 3.88 1.93 6.66
N GLN A 77 4.96 1.17 6.84
CA GLN A 77 6.29 1.71 7.14
C GLN A 77 6.83 2.59 6.00
N THR A 78 6.59 2.21 4.74
CA THR A 78 6.98 3.00 3.56
C THR A 78 6.30 4.36 3.51
N ILE A 79 4.99 4.42 3.76
CA ILE A 79 4.23 5.67 3.59
C ILE A 79 4.25 6.56 4.84
N THR A 80 4.59 6.01 6.01
CA THR A 80 4.62 6.74 7.28
C THR A 80 5.46 8.02 7.24
N PRO A 81 6.70 8.05 6.70
CA PRO A 81 7.50 9.27 6.62
C PRO A 81 6.79 10.43 5.91
N PHE A 82 6.07 10.16 4.82
CA PHE A 82 5.30 11.19 4.12
C PHE A 82 4.23 11.81 5.04
N VAL A 83 3.44 10.95 5.69
CA VAL A 83 2.30 11.36 6.50
C VAL A 83 2.74 12.15 7.73
N SER A 84 3.82 11.74 8.39
CA SER A 84 4.41 12.48 9.51
C SER A 84 4.95 13.84 9.08
N LEU A 85 5.70 13.91 7.97
CA LEU A 85 6.19 15.19 7.43
C LEU A 85 5.04 16.12 7.02
N LYS A 86 3.94 15.56 6.47
CA LYS A 86 2.75 16.33 6.12
C LYS A 86 2.06 16.89 7.36
N GLU A 87 1.95 16.09 8.42
CA GLU A 87 1.38 16.55 9.69
C GLU A 87 2.20 17.69 10.30
N ASP A 88 3.54 17.57 10.32
CA ASP A 88 4.43 18.62 10.83
C ASP A 88 4.35 19.90 9.99
N GLN A 89 4.27 19.78 8.66
CA GLN A 89 4.04 20.91 7.76
C GLN A 89 2.74 21.64 8.13
N LEU A 90 1.64 20.91 8.32
CA LEU A 90 0.34 21.50 8.67
C LEU A 90 0.34 22.13 10.07
N LYS A 91 0.98 21.51 11.07
CA LYS A 91 1.14 22.09 12.41
C LYS A 91 1.86 23.45 12.33
N SER A 92 2.97 23.51 11.60
CA SER A 92 3.75 24.75 11.42
C SER A 92 2.98 25.86 10.69
N LEU A 93 2.05 25.51 9.79
CA LEU A 93 1.22 26.45 9.05
C LEU A 93 0.05 26.96 9.90
N ARG A 94 -0.55 26.10 10.73
CA ARG A 94 -1.61 26.47 11.68
C ARG A 94 -1.12 27.47 12.72
N GLU A 95 0.09 27.28 13.25
CA GLU A 95 0.74 28.25 14.14
C GLU A 95 0.92 29.62 13.47
N LYS A 96 1.07 29.63 12.14
CA LYS A 96 1.17 30.84 11.31
C LYS A 96 -0.18 31.38 10.84
N HIS A 97 -1.31 30.86 11.35
CA HIS A 97 -2.69 31.23 10.99
C HIS A 97 -3.03 31.07 9.51
N VAL A 98 -2.32 30.18 8.79
CA VAL A 98 -2.58 29.90 7.38
C VAL A 98 -2.90 28.43 7.21
N GLY A 99 -4.05 28.11 6.62
CA GLY A 99 -4.16 26.90 5.79
C GLY A 99 -5.32 25.94 6.11
N PRO A 100 -5.81 25.24 5.08
CA PRO A 100 -6.87 24.24 5.18
C PRO A 100 -6.43 22.95 5.88
N SER A 101 -7.39 22.17 6.36
CA SER A 101 -7.17 20.78 6.78
C SER A 101 -6.91 19.90 5.56
N SER A 102 -5.94 18.99 5.63
CA SER A 102 -5.65 17.99 4.59
C SER A 102 -5.78 16.59 5.18
N ASP A 103 -6.46 15.69 4.49
CA ASP A 103 -6.68 14.31 4.93
C ASP A 103 -5.52 13.38 4.52
N ALA A 104 -4.40 13.96 4.08
CA ALA A 104 -3.14 13.28 3.81
C ALA A 104 -2.28 13.06 5.08
N THR A 105 -2.81 13.39 6.27
CA THR A 105 -2.22 13.06 7.59
C THR A 105 -2.72 11.73 8.16
N THR A 106 -3.53 10.99 7.39
CA THR A 106 -4.15 9.75 7.81
C THR A 106 -3.97 8.68 6.72
N ILE A 107 -3.59 7.48 7.12
CA ILE A 107 -3.38 6.32 6.23
C ILE A 107 -4.65 5.47 6.24
N ARG A 108 -5.31 5.37 5.09
CA ARG A 108 -6.47 4.47 4.90
C ARG A 108 -5.96 3.05 4.56
N PRO A 109 -6.13 2.05 5.43
CA PRO A 109 -5.69 0.67 5.18
C PRO A 109 -6.57 -0.01 4.12
N GLU A 110 -6.17 0.07 2.86
CA GLU A 110 -6.89 -0.46 1.72
C GLU A 110 -6.48 -1.91 1.41
N HIS A 111 -7.32 -2.86 1.81
CA HIS A 111 -7.15 -4.29 1.53
C HIS A 111 -7.23 -4.62 0.04
N GLY A 112 -7.92 -3.84 -0.78
CA GLY A 112 -7.89 -3.98 -2.23
C GLY A 112 -6.50 -3.78 -2.85
N LEU A 113 -5.57 -3.15 -2.12
CA LEU A 113 -4.17 -2.97 -2.49
C LEU A 113 -3.22 -3.99 -1.85
N CYS A 114 -3.74 -5.03 -1.20
CA CYS A 114 -2.93 -6.10 -0.61
C CYS A 114 -2.09 -6.87 -1.63
N GLU A 115 -1.09 -7.55 -1.08
CA GLU A 115 -0.22 -8.50 -1.78
C GLU A 115 -1.03 -9.53 -2.56
N TRP A 116 -0.44 -10.02 -3.65
CA TRP A 116 -1.00 -11.13 -4.40
C TRP A 116 -0.43 -12.46 -3.93
N TYR A 117 -1.33 -13.35 -3.48
CA TYR A 117 -1.01 -14.77 -3.35
C TYR A 117 -1.71 -15.55 -4.47
N GLY A 118 -0.97 -16.40 -5.16
CA GLY A 118 -1.53 -17.30 -6.16
C GLY A 118 -2.50 -18.31 -5.54
N ALA A 119 -3.56 -18.66 -6.26
CA ALA A 119 -4.61 -19.56 -5.77
C ALA A 119 -4.05 -20.89 -5.19
N ALA A 120 -4.53 -21.27 -4.00
CA ALA A 120 -4.07 -22.43 -3.26
C ALA A 120 -5.23 -23.15 -2.52
N PRO A 121 -5.10 -24.47 -2.24
CA PRO A 121 -6.09 -25.23 -1.48
C PRO A 121 -6.05 -24.93 0.04
N PHE A 122 -5.19 -23.99 0.46
CA PHE A 122 -5.06 -23.51 1.83
C PHE A 122 -5.19 -22.00 1.87
N GLU A 123 -5.31 -21.45 3.06
CA GLU A 123 -5.47 -20.01 3.25
C GLU A 123 -4.13 -19.31 3.42
N HIS A 124 -3.98 -18.15 2.80
CA HIS A 124 -2.81 -17.31 2.94
C HIS A 124 -2.93 -16.39 4.16
N PRO A 125 -1.79 -15.89 4.68
CA PRO A 125 -1.80 -14.94 5.77
C PRO A 125 -2.39 -13.61 5.32
N THR A 126 -3.25 -13.04 6.17
CA THR A 126 -3.79 -11.69 5.99
C THR A 126 -2.98 -10.67 6.78
N PRO A 127 -3.09 -9.36 6.46
CA PRO A 127 -2.54 -8.30 7.31
C PRO A 127 -2.99 -8.43 8.77
N ALA A 128 -2.19 -7.88 9.69
CA ALA A 128 -2.54 -7.82 11.10
C ALA A 128 -3.82 -7.00 11.33
N SER A 129 -4.50 -7.25 12.46
CA SER A 129 -5.72 -6.54 12.81
C SER A 129 -5.45 -5.06 13.13
N PRO A 130 -6.47 -4.19 13.03
CA PRO A 130 -6.36 -2.79 13.46
C PRO A 130 -5.82 -2.62 14.87
N ASP A 131 -6.23 -3.45 15.84
CA ASP A 131 -5.75 -3.39 17.23
C ASP A 131 -4.23 -3.63 17.35
N VAL A 132 -3.65 -4.39 16.42
CA VAL A 132 -2.20 -4.62 16.35
C VAL A 132 -1.50 -3.47 15.62
N LEU A 133 -2.07 -2.98 14.52
CA LEU A 133 -1.44 -1.98 13.64
C LEU A 133 -1.53 -0.56 14.19
N LYS A 134 -2.63 -0.18 14.83
CA LYS A 134 -2.86 1.19 15.33
C LYS A 134 -1.80 1.64 16.36
N PRO A 135 -1.39 0.81 17.34
CA PRO A 135 -0.28 1.16 18.24
C PRO A 135 1.07 1.29 17.53
N MET A 136 1.27 0.59 16.40
CA MET A 136 2.52 0.64 15.63
C MET A 136 2.57 1.84 14.69
N PHE A 137 1.41 2.29 14.19
CA PHE A 137 1.29 3.37 13.21
C PHE A 137 0.21 4.36 13.65
N ALA A 138 0.60 5.46 14.30
CA ALA A 138 -0.33 6.44 14.86
C ALA A 138 -1.32 7.01 13.82
N HIS A 139 -0.88 7.18 12.57
CA HIS A 139 -1.68 7.70 11.46
C HIS A 139 -2.63 6.67 10.83
N PHE A 140 -2.63 5.42 11.28
CA PHE A 140 -3.52 4.38 10.76
C PHE A 140 -4.99 4.69 11.07
N ASP A 141 -5.84 4.63 10.05
CA ASP A 141 -7.29 4.79 10.19
C ASP A 141 -7.97 3.45 10.46
N GLU A 142 -8.28 3.18 11.73
CA GLU A 142 -9.01 1.97 12.15
C GLU A 142 -10.51 2.02 11.80
N THR A 143 -11.03 3.17 11.36
CA THR A 143 -12.43 3.35 10.98
C THR A 143 -12.67 3.12 9.49
N TYR A 144 -11.62 3.21 8.67
CA TYR A 144 -11.69 2.93 7.25
C TYR A 144 -12.12 1.49 6.97
N ARG A 145 -12.94 1.30 5.94
CA ARG A 145 -13.41 -0.03 5.50
C ARG A 145 -13.23 -0.14 4.00
N SER A 146 -12.39 -1.08 3.60
CA SER A 146 -12.22 -1.45 2.19
C SER A 146 -13.51 -1.99 1.58
N ARG A 147 -13.76 -1.61 0.32
CA ARG A 147 -14.88 -2.17 -0.46
C ARG A 147 -14.62 -3.62 -0.86
N VAL A 148 -13.36 -3.96 -1.14
CA VAL A 148 -12.94 -5.29 -1.58
C VAL A 148 -11.77 -5.78 -0.75
N VAL A 149 -11.73 -7.08 -0.51
CA VAL A 149 -10.66 -7.77 0.21
C VAL A 149 -10.19 -8.96 -0.64
N PRO A 150 -8.90 -9.32 -0.61
CA PRO A 150 -8.40 -10.47 -1.37
C PRO A 150 -9.02 -11.77 -0.87
N SER A 151 -9.16 -12.73 -1.79
CA SER A 151 -9.53 -14.11 -1.45
C SER A 151 -8.53 -14.71 -0.46
N ARG A 152 -9.02 -15.36 0.61
CA ARG A 152 -8.17 -16.02 1.59
C ARG A 152 -7.40 -17.20 1.00
N ASN A 153 -7.95 -17.86 -0.02
CA ASN A 153 -7.29 -18.96 -0.74
C ASN A 153 -6.48 -18.48 -1.95
N GLY A 154 -6.20 -17.19 -2.03
CA GLY A 154 -5.42 -16.60 -3.12
C GLY A 154 -6.27 -16.41 -4.38
N GLU A 155 -5.62 -15.89 -5.40
CA GLU A 155 -6.25 -15.36 -6.60
C GLU A 155 -5.50 -15.85 -7.84
N THR A 156 -6.25 -16.14 -8.91
CA THR A 156 -5.68 -16.16 -10.26
C THR A 156 -5.26 -14.75 -10.68
N ILE A 157 -4.44 -14.64 -11.72
CA ILE A 157 -4.03 -13.32 -12.25
C ILE A 157 -5.25 -12.50 -12.69
N ALA A 158 -6.27 -13.13 -13.30
CA ALA A 158 -7.50 -12.43 -13.68
C ALA A 158 -8.22 -11.86 -12.45
N GLN A 159 -8.37 -12.67 -11.39
CA GLN A 159 -9.00 -12.23 -10.14
C GLN A 159 -8.21 -11.10 -9.44
N LEU A 160 -6.87 -11.11 -9.53
CA LEU A 160 -6.04 -9.99 -9.06
C LEU A 160 -6.42 -8.68 -9.78
N HIS A 161 -6.52 -8.72 -11.11
CA HIS A 161 -6.89 -7.53 -11.89
C HIS A 161 -8.31 -7.07 -11.56
N ASP A 162 -9.27 -8.00 -11.44
CA ASP A 162 -10.65 -7.69 -11.06
C ASP A 162 -10.72 -7.03 -9.67
N ARG A 163 -9.98 -7.56 -8.68
CA ARG A 163 -9.89 -6.97 -7.34
C ARG A 163 -9.31 -5.56 -7.40
N VAL A 164 -8.18 -5.38 -8.09
CA VAL A 164 -7.51 -4.08 -8.18
C VAL A 164 -8.40 -3.06 -8.90
N ALA A 165 -9.10 -3.47 -9.97
CA ALA A 165 -10.08 -2.63 -10.66
C ALA A 165 -11.20 -2.17 -9.73
N ALA A 166 -11.84 -3.10 -9.01
CA ALA A 166 -12.91 -2.77 -8.08
C ALA A 166 -12.44 -1.90 -6.91
N ALA A 167 -11.22 -2.12 -6.40
CA ALA A 167 -10.62 -1.30 -5.34
C ALA A 167 -10.41 0.14 -5.80
N VAL A 168 -9.80 0.30 -6.97
CA VAL A 168 -9.44 1.62 -7.51
C VAL A 168 -10.68 2.39 -7.93
N GLU A 169 -11.67 1.73 -8.52
CA GLU A 169 -12.98 2.33 -8.79
C GLU A 169 -13.61 2.89 -7.51
N ALA A 170 -13.56 2.14 -6.40
CA ALA A 170 -14.07 2.58 -5.11
C ALA A 170 -13.30 3.79 -4.56
N ILE A 171 -11.97 3.76 -4.64
CA ILE A 171 -11.11 4.88 -4.23
C ILE A 171 -11.42 6.13 -5.05
N ILE A 172 -11.52 6.00 -6.38
CA ILE A 172 -11.88 7.10 -7.29
C ILE A 172 -13.23 7.69 -6.88
N ALA A 173 -14.27 6.85 -6.77
CA ALA A 173 -15.60 7.31 -6.41
C ALA A 173 -15.64 8.03 -5.05
N GLN A 174 -14.92 7.51 -4.04
CA GLN A 174 -14.80 8.15 -2.74
C GLN A 174 -14.08 9.50 -2.83
N CYS A 175 -12.99 9.56 -3.60
CA CYS A 175 -12.20 10.79 -3.77
C CYS A 175 -13.00 11.87 -4.50
N ASP A 176 -13.72 11.50 -5.57
CA ASP A 176 -14.58 12.42 -6.31
C ASP A 176 -15.71 12.97 -5.41
N ALA A 177 -16.35 12.11 -4.61
CA ALA A 177 -17.38 12.53 -3.65
C ALA A 177 -16.85 13.48 -2.56
N GLN A 178 -15.56 13.36 -2.22
CA GLN A 178 -14.88 14.18 -1.21
C GLN A 178 -14.10 15.37 -1.82
N GLY A 179 -14.16 15.57 -3.13
CA GLY A 179 -13.43 16.63 -3.83
C GLY A 179 -11.91 16.51 -3.78
N LYS A 180 -11.37 15.30 -3.59
CA LYS A 180 -9.92 15.01 -3.55
C LYS A 180 -9.37 14.96 -4.97
N ARG A 181 -8.24 15.63 -5.20
CA ARG A 181 -7.66 15.80 -6.54
C ARG A 181 -6.41 14.98 -6.76
N ALA A 182 -5.61 14.75 -5.73
CA ALA A 182 -4.45 13.86 -5.81
C ALA A 182 -4.41 12.86 -4.66
N VAL A 183 -4.07 11.61 -4.99
CA VAL A 183 -3.94 10.53 -4.01
C VAL A 183 -2.64 9.77 -4.21
N VAL A 184 -2.10 9.25 -3.12
CA VAL A 184 -0.99 8.29 -3.15
C VAL A 184 -1.48 6.91 -2.74
N LEU A 185 -1.11 5.90 -3.53
CA LEU A 185 -1.39 4.49 -3.27
C LEU A 185 -0.09 3.76 -2.98
N CYS A 186 0.06 3.19 -1.79
CA CYS A 186 1.21 2.37 -1.41
C CYS A 186 0.83 0.87 -1.41
N SER A 187 1.50 0.06 -2.22
CA SER A 187 1.12 -1.34 -2.47
C SER A 187 2.34 -2.21 -2.84
N HIS A 188 2.11 -3.42 -3.35
CA HIS A 188 3.14 -4.42 -3.68
C HIS A 188 3.33 -4.51 -5.20
N ALA A 189 4.45 -5.06 -5.69
CA ALA A 189 4.74 -5.08 -7.13
C ALA A 189 3.62 -5.66 -7.98
N ALA A 190 3.09 -6.85 -7.64
CA ALA A 190 2.04 -7.51 -8.42
C ALA A 190 0.77 -6.65 -8.51
N ALA A 191 0.34 -6.06 -7.39
CA ALA A 191 -0.82 -5.18 -7.34
C ALA A 191 -0.60 -3.87 -8.12
N ILE A 192 0.63 -3.34 -8.16
CA ILE A 192 0.97 -2.11 -8.89
C ILE A 192 1.05 -2.33 -10.39
N ILE A 193 1.59 -3.47 -10.82
CA ILE A 193 1.57 -3.87 -12.23
C ILE A 193 0.12 -4.03 -12.69
N ALA A 194 -0.70 -4.76 -11.92
CA ALA A 194 -2.13 -4.89 -12.20
C ALA A 194 -2.84 -3.53 -12.23
N LEU A 195 -2.51 -2.63 -11.30
CA LEU A 195 -3.03 -1.27 -11.24
C LEU A 195 -2.69 -0.46 -12.49
N GLY A 196 -1.44 -0.54 -12.96
CA GLY A 196 -1.01 0.10 -14.21
C GLY A 196 -1.84 -0.36 -15.40
N ARG A 197 -2.07 -1.67 -15.52
CA ARG A 197 -2.90 -2.27 -16.58
C ARG A 197 -4.36 -1.84 -16.49
N VAL A 198 -4.93 -1.88 -15.29
CA VAL A 198 -6.32 -1.43 -15.01
C VAL A 198 -6.52 0.03 -15.38
N LEU A 199 -5.61 0.93 -14.95
CA LEU A 199 -5.76 2.37 -15.17
C LEU A 199 -5.54 2.78 -16.62
N THR A 200 -4.71 2.05 -17.36
CA THR A 200 -4.43 2.33 -18.77
C THR A 200 -5.40 1.63 -19.73
N GLY A 201 -6.09 0.57 -19.26
CA GLY A 201 -6.86 -0.33 -20.11
C GLY A 201 -6.00 -1.18 -21.05
N VAL A 202 -4.68 -1.19 -20.86
CA VAL A 202 -3.72 -1.93 -21.69
C VAL A 202 -3.39 -3.24 -21.00
N MET A 203 -4.03 -4.33 -21.45
CA MET A 203 -3.71 -5.68 -21.02
C MET A 203 -2.73 -6.32 -22.01
N PRO A 204 -1.58 -6.83 -21.56
CA PRO A 204 -0.63 -7.48 -22.46
C PRO A 204 -1.16 -8.85 -22.91
N GLU A 205 -0.73 -9.30 -24.09
CA GLU A 205 -1.06 -10.64 -24.60
C GLU A 205 -0.44 -11.76 -23.75
N SER A 206 0.73 -11.51 -23.16
CA SER A 206 1.41 -12.40 -22.23
C SER A 206 1.48 -11.79 -20.84
N ILE A 207 1.25 -12.62 -19.82
CA ILE A 207 1.35 -12.23 -18.41
C ILE A 207 2.77 -11.85 -18.00
N ASP A 208 3.78 -12.38 -18.70
CA ASP A 208 5.21 -12.16 -18.42
C ASP A 208 5.75 -10.88 -19.07
N ALA A 209 4.89 -10.09 -19.73
CA ALA A 209 5.31 -8.85 -20.36
C ALA A 209 5.82 -7.84 -19.32
N GLU A 210 7.02 -7.31 -19.54
CA GLU A 210 7.58 -6.19 -18.78
C GLU A 210 6.99 -4.86 -19.26
N ASP A 211 5.78 -4.54 -18.83
CA ASP A 211 5.03 -3.35 -19.22
C ASP A 211 5.07 -2.24 -18.15
N PHE A 212 5.02 -2.62 -16.87
CA PHE A 212 5.13 -1.70 -15.73
C PHE A 212 6.31 -2.05 -14.84
N ARG A 213 7.16 -1.05 -14.57
CA ARG A 213 8.32 -1.20 -13.68
C ARG A 213 7.95 -0.84 -12.26
N ALA A 214 7.84 -1.84 -11.40
CA ALA A 214 7.54 -1.69 -9.98
C ALA A 214 8.82 -1.69 -9.12
N PHE A 215 9.77 -0.79 -9.38
CA PHE A 215 10.97 -0.65 -8.54
C PHE A 215 11.40 0.81 -8.39
N THR A 216 11.98 1.13 -7.23
CA THR A 216 12.73 2.36 -6.99
C THR A 216 14.17 2.20 -7.47
N ARG A 217 14.74 3.22 -8.10
CA ARG A 217 16.15 3.24 -8.52
C ARG A 217 17.07 3.62 -7.37
#